data_AF-A0A926DH65-F1
#
_entry.id   AF-A0A926DH65-F1
#
_cell.length_a   1.000
_cell.length_b   1.000
_cell.length_c   1.000
_cell.angle_alpha   90.00
_cell.angle_beta   90.00
_cell.angle_gamma   90.00
#
_symmetry.space_group_name_H-M   'P 1'
#
loop_
_entity.id
_entity.type
_entity.pdbx_description
1 polymer ?
#
loop_
_entity_poly.entity_id
_entity_poly.type
_entity_poly.pdbx_seq_one_letter_code
_entity_poly.pdbx_strand_id
1 'polypeptide(L)'
;MEDFFYSLLSNRQATFVNMVIGVLLFIALLFLFFCKSSRDERGRKIIGKASIVALICFGICATLFSQYMQYIAVQQSSGGEVLVLDAFLAVNSIQLIFNITVIFEIVGILILRHRE
;
A
#
# COMPACT_ATOMS: atom_id res chain seq x y z
N MET A 1 -10.56 -6.47 18.75
CA MET A 1 -10.28 -5.88 17.42
C MET A 1 -8.96 -6.39 16.85
N GLU A 2 -7.92 -6.57 17.66
CA GLU A 2 -6.61 -7.08 17.23
C GLU A 2 -6.68 -8.48 16.60
N ASP A 3 -7.49 -9.39 17.15
CA ASP A 3 -7.69 -10.74 16.59
C ASP A 3 -8.33 -10.72 15.19
N PHE A 4 -9.18 -9.73 14.91
CA PHE A 4 -9.81 -9.60 13.60
C PHE A 4 -8.82 -9.10 12.55
N PHE A 5 -7.98 -8.11 12.91
CA PHE A 5 -6.91 -7.62 12.03
C PHE A 5 -5.89 -8.72 11.75
N TYR A 6 -5.47 -9.45 12.79
CA TYR A 6 -4.54 -10.57 12.63
C TYR A 6 -5.14 -11.69 11.76
N SER A 7 -6.38 -12.08 12.02
CA SER A 7 -7.09 -13.09 11.22
C SER A 7 -7.27 -12.67 9.75
N LEU A 8 -7.56 -11.39 9.51
CA LEU A 8 -7.72 -10.86 8.15
C LEU A 8 -6.38 -10.75 7.41
N LEU A 9 -5.31 -10.39 8.11
CA LEU A 9 -3.96 -10.29 7.53
C LEU A 9 -3.35 -11.68 7.27
N SER A 10 -3.61 -12.66 8.13
CA SER A 10 -3.17 -14.07 8.02
C SER A 10 -3.99 -14.90 7.03
N ASN A 11 -5.15 -14.40 6.57
CA ASN A 11 -6.01 -15.14 5.65
C ASN A 11 -5.46 -15.15 4.20
N ARG A 12 -5.11 -16.34 3.72
CA ARG A 12 -4.65 -16.58 2.33
C ARG A 12 -5.58 -16.02 1.25
N GLN A 13 -6.90 -16.13 1.41
CA GLN A 13 -7.85 -15.58 0.43
C GLN A 13 -7.81 -14.06 0.42
N ALA A 14 -7.72 -13.43 1.60
CA ALA A 14 -7.58 -11.99 1.71
C ALA A 14 -6.28 -11.51 1.06
N THR A 15 -5.16 -12.21 1.30
CA THR A 15 -3.88 -11.93 0.64
C THR A 15 -3.99 -11.98 -0.89
N PHE A 16 -4.64 -13.02 -1.42
CA PHE A 16 -4.83 -13.16 -2.87
C PHE A 16 -5.68 -12.03 -3.46
N VAL A 17 -6.81 -11.70 -2.84
CA VAL A 17 -7.66 -10.58 -3.27
C VAL A 17 -6.86 -9.27 -3.24
N ASN A 18 -6.08 -9.05 -2.19
CA ASN A 18 -5.28 -7.84 -2.05
C ASN A 18 -4.19 -7.73 -3.14
N MET A 19 -3.57 -8.85 -3.54
CA MET A 19 -2.63 -8.89 -4.66
C MET A 19 -3.31 -8.57 -5.99
N VAL A 20 -4.48 -9.16 -6.26
CA VAL A 20 -5.24 -8.88 -7.49
C VAL A 20 -5.61 -7.40 -7.56
N ILE A 21 -6.11 -6.82 -6.47
CA ILE A 21 -6.39 -5.39 -6.37
C ILE A 21 -5.14 -4.56 -6.65
N GLY A 22 -3.99 -4.94 -6.08
CA GLY A 22 -2.74 -4.23 -6.28
C GLY A 22 -2.28 -4.23 -7.73
N VAL A 23 -2.40 -5.35 -8.43
CA VAL A 23 -2.10 -5.42 -9.86
C VAL A 23 -3.02 -4.51 -10.67
N LEU A 24 -4.32 -4.52 -10.38
CA LEU A 24 -5.29 -3.66 -11.07
C LEU A 24 -5.00 -2.16 -10.83
N LEU A 25 -4.70 -1.79 -9.58
CA LEU A 25 -4.31 -0.42 -9.21
C LEU A 25 -3.02 0.01 -9.90
N PHE A 26 -2.02 -0.88 -9.97
CA PHE A 26 -0.76 -0.58 -10.64
C PHE A 26 -0.95 -0.36 -12.15
N ILE A 27 -1.76 -1.20 -12.81
CA ILE A 27 -2.12 -1.02 -14.22
C ILE A 27 -2.81 0.34 -14.44
N ALA A 28 -3.74 0.72 -13.57
CA ALA A 28 -4.42 2.01 -13.63
C ALA A 28 -3.44 3.18 -13.46
N LEU A 29 -2.49 3.07 -12.52
CA LEU A 29 -1.47 4.09 -12.30
C LEU A 29 -0.55 4.24 -13.52
N LEU A 30 -0.08 3.13 -14.10
CA LEU A 30 0.71 3.15 -15.33
C LEU A 30 -0.05 3.84 -16.47
N PHE A 31 -1.34 3.53 -16.63
CA PHE A 31 -2.16 4.19 -17.64
C PHE A 31 -2.21 5.72 -17.43
N LEU A 32 -2.32 6.18 -16.18
CA LEU A 32 -2.31 7.61 -15.85
C LEU A 32 -0.96 8.28 -16.14
N PHE A 33 0.15 7.59 -15.88
CA PHE A 33 1.49 8.10 -16.18
C PHE A 33 1.80 8.17 -17.67
N PHE A 34 1.34 7.20 -18.46
CA PHE A 34 1.65 7.14 -19.89
C PHE A 34 0.58 7.76 -20.81
N CYS A 35 -0.56 8.18 -20.25
CA CYS A 35 -1.59 8.88 -21.01
C CYS A 35 -1.04 10.16 -21.67
N LYS A 36 -1.51 10.49 -22.87
CA LYS A 36 -1.01 11.63 -23.66
C LYS A 36 -1.01 12.95 -22.88
N SER A 37 -2.04 13.18 -22.05
CA SER A 37 -2.18 14.34 -21.16
C SER A 37 -1.10 14.43 -20.07
N SER A 38 -0.45 13.33 -19.70
CA SER A 38 0.65 13.29 -18.73
C SER A 38 1.99 13.74 -19.32
N ARG A 39 2.18 13.57 -20.65
CA ARG A 39 3.43 13.91 -21.33
C ARG A 39 3.68 15.41 -21.46
N ASP A 40 2.64 16.22 -21.27
CA ASP A 40 2.77 17.68 -21.24
C ASP A 40 3.46 18.15 -19.96
N GLU A 41 4.13 19.30 -20.01
CA GLU A 41 4.85 19.85 -18.85
C GLU A 41 3.91 20.04 -17.64
N ARG A 42 2.65 20.40 -17.91
CA ARG A 42 1.58 20.50 -16.91
C ARG A 42 1.23 19.13 -16.31
N GLY A 43 1.11 18.09 -17.13
CA GLY A 43 0.85 16.72 -16.68
C GLY A 43 1.94 16.20 -15.74
N ARG A 44 3.22 16.48 -16.07
CA ARG A 44 4.36 16.11 -15.21
C ARG A 44 4.36 16.85 -13.87
N LYS A 45 3.98 18.13 -13.83
CA LYS A 45 3.86 18.90 -12.58
C LYS A 45 2.75 18.35 -11.68
N ILE A 46 1.61 17.97 -12.26
CA ILE A 46 0.48 17.35 -11.53
C ILE A 46 0.92 16.04 -10.88
N ILE A 47 1.57 15.15 -11.66
CA ILE A 47 2.06 13.86 -11.15
C ILE A 47 3.10 14.08 -10.05
N GLY A 48 4.04 15.01 -10.23
CA GLY A 48 5.04 15.30 -9.20
C GLY A 48 4.44 15.74 -7.87
N LYS A 49 3.40 16.57 -7.89
CA LYS A 49 2.69 17.00 -6.67
C LYS A 49 1.93 15.84 -6.01
N ALA A 50 1.25 15.01 -6.79
CA ALA A 50 0.57 13.82 -6.27
C ALA A 50 1.57 12.85 -5.62
N SER A 51 2.70 12.62 -6.29
CA SER A 51 3.77 11.72 -5.87
C SER A 51 4.39 12.09 -4.53
N ILE A 52 4.55 13.39 -4.24
CA ILE A 52 5.03 13.85 -2.92
C ILE A 52 4.03 13.46 -1.82
N VAL A 53 2.72 13.62 -2.06
CA VAL A 53 1.69 13.27 -1.08
C VAL A 53 1.63 11.74 -0.88
N ALA A 54 1.68 10.96 -1.96
CA ALA A 54 1.70 9.51 -1.86
C ALA A 54 2.96 8.99 -1.15
N LEU A 55 4.11 9.63 -1.34
CA LEU A 55 5.35 9.28 -0.64
C LEU A 55 5.26 9.52 0.87
N ILE A 56 4.65 10.63 1.30
CA ILE A 56 4.40 10.90 2.73
C ILE A 56 3.47 9.84 3.31
N CYS A 57 2.38 9.52 2.58
CA CYS A 57 1.45 8.45 2.98
C CYS A 57 2.16 7.10 3.11
N PHE A 58 2.99 6.74 2.13
CA PHE A 58 3.81 5.53 2.17
C PHE A 58 4.69 5.48 3.42
N GLY A 59 5.41 6.57 3.75
CA GLY A 59 6.27 6.63 4.93
C GLY A 59 5.51 6.40 6.25
N ILE A 60 4.32 7.00 6.39
CA ILE A 60 3.46 6.81 7.56
C ILE A 60 2.96 5.37 7.62
N CYS A 61 2.38 4.85 6.53
CA CYS A 61 1.87 3.48 6.48
C CYS A 61 2.97 2.45 6.75
N ALA A 62 4.14 2.57 6.10
CA ALA A 62 5.26 1.66 6.30
C ALA A 62 5.75 1.66 7.76
N THR A 63 5.78 2.83 8.41
CA THR A 63 6.17 2.94 9.82
C THR A 63 5.17 2.25 10.74
N LEU A 64 3.87 2.52 10.57
CA LEU A 64 2.81 1.92 11.38
C LEU A 64 2.76 0.40 11.23
N PHE A 65 2.81 -0.10 9.98
CA PHE A 65 2.82 -1.54 9.73
C PHE A 65 4.10 -2.20 10.24
N SER A 66 5.27 -1.57 10.11
CA SER A 66 6.52 -2.11 10.66
C SER A 66 6.45 -2.28 12.19
N GLN A 67 5.95 -1.27 12.90
CA GLN A 67 5.73 -1.35 14.35
C GLN A 67 4.75 -2.47 14.73
N TYR A 68 3.66 -2.62 13.97
CA TYR A 68 2.68 -3.67 14.20
C TYR A 68 3.26 -5.07 14.00
N MET A 69 4.04 -5.28 12.94
CA MET A 69 4.71 -6.55 12.67
C MET A 69 5.75 -6.89 13.73
N GLN A 70 6.50 -5.89 14.20
CA GLN A 70 7.46 -6.05 15.28
C GLN A 70 6.76 -6.42 16.60
N TYR A 71 5.63 -5.77 16.92
CA TYR A 71 4.85 -6.08 18.10
C TYR A 71 4.38 -7.55 18.11
N ILE A 72 3.80 -8.02 16.99
CA ILE A 72 3.35 -9.42 16.85
C ILE A 72 4.52 -10.39 16.97
N ALA A 73 5.65 -10.10 16.32
CA ALA A 73 6.83 -10.95 16.37
C ALA A 73 7.35 -11.11 17.80
N VAL A 74 7.42 -10.02 18.57
CA VAL A 74 7.85 -10.05 19.98
C VAL A 74 6.84 -10.82 20.84
N GLN A 75 5.54 -10.63 20.62
CA GLN A 75 4.49 -11.29 21.39
C GLN A 75 4.52 -12.82 21.18
N GLN A 76 4.68 -13.29 19.93
CA GLN A 76 4.80 -14.72 19.61
C GLN A 76 6.10 -15.35 20.13
N SER A 77 7.20 -14.59 20.21
CA SER A 77 8.49 -15.11 20.69
C SER A 77 8.51 -15.45 22.19
N SER A 78 7.52 -15.00 22.97
CA SER A 78 7.39 -15.27 24.41
C SER A 78 6.99 -16.73 24.71
N GLY A 79 6.58 -17.50 23.70
CA GLY A 79 6.07 -18.87 23.84
C GLY A 79 7.06 -20.00 23.50
N GLY A 80 8.31 -19.70 23.14
CA GLY A 80 9.34 -20.71 22.89
C GLY A 80 9.23 -21.48 21.57
N GLU A 81 8.27 -21.17 20.70
CA GLU A 81 8.20 -21.71 19.34
C GLU A 81 8.88 -20.78 18.32
N VAL A 82 9.46 -21.40 17.30
CA VAL A 82 10.19 -20.74 16.20
C VAL A 82 9.37 -19.57 15.67
N LEU A 83 10.00 -18.38 15.62
CA LEU A 83 9.51 -17.15 14.97
C LEU A 83 9.20 -17.38 13.49
N VAL A 84 8.13 -18.10 13.19
CA VAL A 84 7.51 -18.11 11.87
C VAL A 84 6.60 -16.90 11.88
N LEU A 85 7.18 -15.72 11.62
CA LEU A 85 6.37 -14.57 11.22
C LEU A 85 5.52 -15.07 10.05
N ASP A 86 4.21 -15.16 10.26
CA ASP A 86 3.31 -15.75 9.30
C ASP A 86 3.52 -15.06 7.95
N ALA A 87 4.07 -15.79 6.97
CA ALA A 87 4.52 -15.22 5.71
C ALA A 87 3.34 -14.52 5.00
N PHE A 88 2.11 -14.99 5.23
CA PHE A 88 0.90 -14.35 4.75
C PHE A 88 0.66 -12.98 5.38
N LEU A 89 0.91 -12.82 6.67
CA LEU A 89 0.83 -11.54 7.38
C LEU A 89 1.81 -10.53 6.77
N ALA A 90 3.08 -10.93 6.56
CA ALA A 90 4.13 -10.07 5.99
C ALA A 90 3.77 -9.60 4.58
N VAL A 91 3.39 -10.55 3.73
CA VAL A 91 3.02 -10.27 2.35
C VAL A 91 1.77 -9.40 2.28
N ASN A 92 0.76 -9.67 3.10
CA ASN A 92 -0.49 -8.90 3.08
C ASN A 92 -0.29 -7.46 3.59
N SER A 93 0.52 -7.26 4.62
CA SER A 93 0.91 -5.93 5.11
C SER A 93 1.63 -5.11 4.04
N ILE A 94 2.62 -5.71 3.35
CA ILE A 94 3.32 -5.03 2.23
C ILE A 94 2.33 -4.68 1.11
N GLN A 95 1.44 -5.61 0.77
CA GLN A 95 0.45 -5.39 -0.27
C GLN A 95 -0.55 -4.29 0.09
N LEU A 96 -0.98 -4.19 1.36
CA LEU A 96 -1.84 -3.10 1.83
C LEU A 96 -1.13 -1.76 1.77
N ILE A 97 0.13 -1.67 2.20
CA ILE A 97 0.92 -0.43 2.10
C ILE A 97 0.97 0.02 0.64
N PHE A 98 1.32 -0.89 -0.28
CA PHE A 98 1.38 -0.59 -1.70
C PHE A 98 0.02 -0.11 -2.24
N ASN A 99 -1.07 -0.83 -1.94
CA ASN A 99 -2.40 -0.50 -2.44
C ASN A 99 -2.86 0.88 -1.93
N ILE A 100 -2.64 1.20 -0.65
CA ILE A 100 -2.95 2.50 -0.07
C ILE A 100 -2.16 3.61 -0.77
N THR A 101 -0.84 3.43 -0.93
CA THR A 101 0.02 4.41 -1.60
C THR A 101 -0.44 4.68 -3.03
N VAL A 102 -0.75 3.62 -3.79
CA VAL A 102 -1.22 3.78 -5.18
C VAL A 102 -2.58 4.46 -5.24
N ILE A 103 -3.49 4.18 -4.31
CA ILE A 103 -4.78 4.88 -4.22
C ILE A 103 -4.55 6.37 -3.98
N PHE A 104 -3.69 6.75 -3.03
CA PHE A 104 -3.36 8.15 -2.77
C PHE A 104 -2.77 8.84 -4.00
N GLU A 105 -1.89 8.14 -4.73
CA GLU A 105 -1.30 8.65 -5.96
C GLU A 105 -2.36 8.91 -7.04
N ILE A 106 -3.20 7.90 -7.32
CA ILE A 106 -4.27 7.99 -8.32
C ILE A 106 -5.25 9.12 -7.96
N VAL A 107 -5.71 9.16 -6.70
CA VAL A 107 -6.64 10.18 -6.21
C VAL A 107 -5.99 11.56 -6.30
N GLY A 108 -4.72 11.70 -5.91
CA GLY A 108 -3.96 12.93 -6.03
C GLY A 108 -3.88 13.44 -7.47
N ILE A 109 -3.55 12.54 -8.42
CA ILE A 109 -3.51 12.87 -9.85
C ILE A 109 -4.87 13.31 -10.35
N LEU A 110 -5.94 12.59 -10.01
CA LEU A 110 -7.30 12.89 -10.47
C LEU A 110 -7.80 14.24 -9.93
N ILE A 111 -7.59 14.51 -8.64
CA ILE A 111 -7.99 15.78 -8.00
C ILE A 111 -7.24 16.96 -8.62
N LEU A 112 -5.92 16.84 -8.76
CA LEU A 112 -5.10 17.91 -9.32
C LEU A 112 -5.39 18.14 -10.80
N ARG A 113 -5.66 17.08 -11.57
CA ARG A 113 -6.07 17.18 -12.98
C ARG A 113 -7.44 17.85 -13.17
N HIS A 114 -8.35 17.71 -12.20
CA HIS A 114 -9.63 18.41 -12.24
C HIS A 114 -9.53 19.88 -11.78
N ARG A 115 -8.55 20.21 -10.93
CA ARG A 115 -8.38 21.54 -10.33
C ARG A 115 -7.54 22.49 -11.17
N GLU A 116 -6.46 21.99 -11.78
CA GLU A 116 -5.56 22.77 -12.64
C GLU A 116 -6.03 22.70 -14.08
#